data_AF-A0A836BIK1-F1
#
_entry.id   AF-A0A836BIK1-F1
#
_cell.length_a   1.000
_cell.length_b   1.000
_cell.length_c   1.000
_cell.angle_alpha   90.00
_cell.angle_beta   90.00
_cell.angle_gamma   90.00
#
_symmetry.space_group_name_H-M   'P 1'
#
loop_
_entity.id
_entity.type
_entity.pdbx_description
1 polymer ?
#
loop_
_entity_poly.entity_id
_entity_poly.type
_entity_poly.pdbx_seq_one_letter_code
_entity_poly.pdbx_strand_id
1 'polypeptide(L)'
;MRGKILTLQEGVNVAKDVLEKIRKPGGTKRFAVIRGYIPKSMEKKFKENTKKWMSVTEDITDPEIRRKTPVLLTNKRWIRTFEVITQSQGIPRRHELDPTPMIAIMWPIFYGIMFADLAHGLLLMCFGLLFKFKGQGTLSRWGMLIAMSGGSAAVGGLFTGE
;
A
#
# COMPACT_ATOMS: atom_id res chain seq x y z
N MET A 1 12.08 46.16 33.91
CA MET A 1 12.08 44.70 33.67
C MET A 1 10.82 44.19 32.96
N ARG A 2 9.61 44.60 33.35
CA ARG A 2 8.34 44.10 32.74
C ARG A 2 8.19 44.31 31.23
N GLY A 3 8.65 45.44 30.69
CA GLY A 3 8.57 45.73 29.24
C GLY A 3 9.38 44.77 28.36
N LYS A 4 10.61 44.40 28.78
CA LYS A 4 11.45 43.42 28.05
C LYS A 4 10.83 42.03 28.02
N ILE A 5 10.16 41.65 29.11
CA ILE A 5 9.43 40.37 29.19
C ILE A 5 8.24 40.39 28.23
N LEU A 6 7.51 41.52 28.16
CA LEU A 6 6.39 41.69 27.24
C LEU A 6 6.83 41.59 25.76
N THR A 7 7.92 42.27 25.38
CA THR A 7 8.43 42.22 24.01
C THR A 7 8.90 40.83 23.61
N LEU A 8 9.49 40.07 24.55
CA LEU A 8 9.87 38.67 24.31
C LEU A 8 8.62 37.78 24.16
N GLN A 9 7.60 37.99 24.97
CA GLN A 9 6.35 37.24 24.90
C GLN A 9 5.59 37.50 23.60
N GLU A 10 5.55 38.75 23.13
CA GLU A 10 4.99 39.10 21.81
C GLU A 10 5.79 38.48 20.67
N GLY A 11 7.13 38.56 20.72
CA GLY A 11 7.99 37.92 19.70
C GLY A 11 7.78 36.40 19.63
N VAL A 12 7.65 35.73 20.77
CA VAL A 12 7.36 34.29 20.85
C VAL A 12 5.97 33.97 20.30
N ASN A 13 4.95 34.79 20.60
CA ASN A 13 3.60 34.59 20.08
C ASN A 13 3.54 34.78 18.55
N VAL A 14 4.21 35.81 18.02
CA VAL A 14 4.31 36.04 16.58
C VAL A 14 5.04 34.89 15.89
N ALA A 15 6.17 34.44 16.44
CA ALA A 15 6.90 33.30 15.91
C ALA A 15 6.06 32.01 15.94
N LYS A 16 5.31 31.79 17.02
CA LYS A 16 4.38 30.66 17.17
C LYS A 16 3.24 30.73 16.15
N ASP A 17 2.66 31.90 15.89
CA ASP A 17 1.61 32.11 14.89
C ASP A 17 2.11 31.89 13.46
N VAL A 18 3.32 32.35 13.14
CA VAL A 18 3.96 32.10 11.84
C VAL A 18 4.25 30.60 11.69
N LEU A 19 4.81 29.96 12.71
CA LEU A 19 5.04 28.52 12.73
C LEU A 19 3.75 27.73 12.62
N GLU A 20 2.67 28.10 13.31
CA GLU A 20 1.37 27.44 13.21
C GLU A 20 0.72 27.64 11.84
N LYS A 21 0.85 28.83 11.23
CA LYS A 21 0.38 29.10 9.86
C LYS A 21 1.16 28.30 8.81
N ILE A 22 2.46 28.09 9.01
CA ILE A 22 3.29 27.24 8.14
C ILE A 22 3.02 25.75 8.40
N ARG A 23 2.68 25.38 9.66
CA ARG A 23 2.50 23.99 10.12
C ARG A 23 1.09 23.45 9.90
N LYS A 24 0.05 24.29 9.84
CA LYS A 24 -1.31 23.89 9.45
C LYS A 24 -1.43 24.01 7.92
N PRO A 25 -1.49 22.91 7.15
CA PRO A 25 -1.96 22.96 5.78
C PRO A 25 -3.47 23.21 5.83
N GLY A 26 -3.88 24.47 5.99
CA GLY A 26 -5.27 24.87 6.16
C GLY A 26 -5.56 26.11 5.32
N GLY A 27 -6.22 25.90 4.19
CA GLY A 27 -6.41 26.85 3.11
C GLY A 27 -6.77 28.28 3.49
N THR A 28 -6.10 29.24 2.86
CA THR A 28 -6.74 30.53 2.62
C THR A 28 -7.83 30.32 1.57
N LYS A 29 -8.84 31.20 1.50
CA LYS A 29 -9.96 31.10 0.51
C LYS A 29 -9.52 30.93 -0.95
N ARG A 30 -8.23 31.13 -1.27
CA ARG A 30 -7.68 31.09 -2.63
C ARG A 30 -6.41 30.21 -2.79
N PHE A 31 -5.89 29.59 -1.74
CA PHE A 31 -4.66 28.77 -1.83
C PHE A 31 -4.70 27.57 -0.89
N ALA A 32 -4.41 26.39 -1.44
CA ALA A 32 -4.33 25.11 -0.72
C ALA A 32 -2.95 24.47 -0.92
N VAL A 33 -2.36 23.98 0.17
CA VAL A 33 -1.09 23.26 0.16
C VAL A 33 -1.38 21.78 0.36
N ILE A 34 -1.05 20.95 -0.62
CA ILE A 34 -1.15 19.49 -0.54
C ILE A 34 0.25 18.93 -0.35
N ARG A 35 0.44 18.14 0.72
CA ARG A 35 1.68 17.41 0.98
C ARG A 35 1.40 15.92 0.94
N GLY A 36 2.32 15.15 0.40
CA GLY A 36 2.19 13.70 0.29
C GLY A 36 3.48 13.04 -0.15
N TYR A 37 3.48 11.71 -0.13
CA TYR A 37 4.61 10.90 -0.57
C TYR A 37 4.34 10.39 -1.98
N ILE A 38 5.35 10.44 -2.84
CA ILE A 38 5.30 9.83 -4.17
C ILE A 38 6.45 8.84 -4.32
N PRO A 39 6.23 7.71 -5.01
CA PRO A 39 7.31 6.82 -5.40
C PRO A 39 8.28 7.53 -6.36
N LYS A 40 9.58 7.30 -6.17
CA LYS A 40 10.64 7.89 -7.01
C LYS A 40 10.45 7.58 -8.51
N SER A 41 9.90 6.43 -8.85
CA SER A 41 9.59 6.04 -10.24
C SER A 41 8.49 6.90 -10.89
N MET A 42 7.60 7.51 -10.10
CA MET A 42 6.50 8.35 -10.60
C MET A 42 6.84 9.85 -10.62
N GLU A 43 8.04 10.24 -10.21
CA GLU A 43 8.44 11.65 -10.13
C GLU A 43 8.29 12.38 -11.47
N LYS A 44 8.75 11.77 -12.58
CA LYS A 44 8.66 12.36 -13.92
C LYS A 44 7.20 12.60 -14.33
N LYS A 45 6.35 11.57 -14.16
CA LYS A 45 4.92 11.64 -14.48
C LYS A 45 4.20 12.66 -13.60
N PHE A 46 4.60 12.78 -12.34
CA PHE A 46 4.04 13.76 -11.42
C PHE A 46 4.41 15.19 -11.83
N LYS A 47 5.69 15.44 -12.16
CA LYS A 47 6.16 16.74 -12.66
C LYS A 47 5.46 17.14 -13.94
N GLU A 48 5.22 16.20 -14.86
CA GLU A 48 4.52 16.45 -16.10
C GLU A 48 3.05 16.85 -15.89
N ASN A 49 2.31 16.08 -15.07
CA ASN A 49 0.91 16.36 -14.78
C ASN A 49 0.72 17.62 -13.93
N THR A 50 1.72 17.99 -13.14
CA THR A 50 1.65 19.11 -12.19
C THR A 50 2.27 20.39 -12.76
N LYS A 51 2.64 20.45 -14.05
CA LYS A 51 3.19 21.66 -14.70
C LYS A 51 2.34 22.92 -14.52
N LYS A 52 1.02 22.77 -14.38
CA LYS A 52 0.08 23.88 -14.16
C LYS A 52 0.10 24.43 -12.73
N TRP A 53 0.73 23.73 -11.79
CA TRP A 53 0.77 24.06 -10.37
C TRP A 53 2.21 24.18 -9.89
N MET A 54 2.44 24.94 -8.81
CA MET A 54 3.73 24.95 -8.16
C MET A 54 3.94 23.62 -7.43
N SER A 55 4.84 22.76 -7.94
CA SER A 55 5.21 21.50 -7.31
C SER A 55 6.70 21.48 -6.96
N VAL A 56 6.99 21.18 -5.70
CA VAL A 56 8.34 20.97 -5.18
C VAL A 56 8.44 19.51 -4.79
N THR A 57 9.47 18.82 -5.27
CA THR A 57 9.74 17.42 -4.92
C THR A 57 11.11 17.39 -4.27
N GLU A 58 11.17 16.94 -3.03
CA GLU A 58 12.41 16.79 -2.27
C GLU A 58 12.65 15.31 -1.96
N ASP A 59 13.89 14.87 -2.16
CA ASP A 59 14.31 13.55 -1.70
C ASP A 59 14.43 13.56 -0.17
N ILE A 60 13.88 12.53 0.47
CA ILE A 60 13.91 12.41 1.93
C ILE A 60 15.33 11.98 2.33
N THR A 61 16.13 12.92 2.83
CA THR A 61 17.50 12.64 3.33
C THR A 61 17.48 12.17 4.79
N ASP A 62 16.49 12.61 5.56
CA ASP A 62 16.42 12.38 7.01
C ASP A 62 16.01 10.94 7.38
N PRO A 63 16.80 10.20 8.20
CA PRO A 63 16.53 8.80 8.53
C PRO A 63 15.25 8.59 9.36
N GLU A 64 14.87 9.55 10.22
CA GLU A 64 13.62 9.46 10.97
C GLU A 64 12.39 9.59 10.08
N ILE A 65 12.43 10.52 9.11
CA ILE A 65 11.35 10.73 8.15
C ILE A 65 11.25 9.53 7.22
N ARG A 66 12.38 8.93 6.84
CA ARG A 66 12.41 7.67 6.05
C ARG A 66 11.69 6.51 6.72
N ARG A 67 11.73 6.41 8.06
CA ARG A 67 11.02 5.35 8.81
C ARG A 67 9.50 5.54 8.83
N LYS A 68 9.03 6.80 8.82
CA LYS A 68 7.61 7.16 8.81
C LYS A 68 6.99 7.20 7.41
N THR A 69 7.81 7.02 6.37
CA THR A 69 7.37 7.04 4.97
C THR A 69 6.50 5.79 4.70
N PRO A 70 5.38 5.93 3.98
CA PRO A 70 4.55 4.78 3.61
C PRO A 70 5.34 3.79 2.75
N VAL A 71 5.04 2.51 2.94
CA VAL A 71 5.64 1.41 2.17
C VAL A 71 4.76 1.12 0.96
N LEU A 72 5.37 1.04 -0.22
CA LEU A 72 4.71 0.62 -1.45
C LEU A 72 5.25 -0.73 -1.89
N LEU A 73 4.39 -1.75 -1.93
CA LEU A 73 4.70 -3.05 -2.51
C LEU A 73 4.61 -2.97 -4.03
N THR A 74 5.68 -3.33 -4.73
CA THR A 74 5.75 -3.31 -6.20
C THR A 74 5.92 -4.73 -6.75
N ASN A 75 4.96 -5.61 -6.46
CA ASN A 75 5.01 -6.99 -6.94
C ASN A 75 4.43 -7.15 -8.35
N LYS A 76 4.91 -8.18 -9.07
CA LYS A 76 4.35 -8.59 -10.38
C LYS A 76 2.90 -9.01 -10.24
N ARG A 77 2.12 -8.92 -11.32
CA ARG A 77 0.66 -9.19 -11.33
C ARG A 77 0.25 -10.53 -10.69
N TRP A 78 1.07 -11.58 -10.86
CA TRP A 78 0.81 -12.90 -10.28
C TRP A 78 1.07 -12.94 -8.76
N ILE A 79 2.22 -12.44 -8.32
CA ILE A 79 2.61 -12.33 -6.90
C ILE A 79 1.65 -11.39 -6.15
N ARG A 80 1.16 -10.35 -6.82
CA ARG A 80 0.23 -9.36 -6.26
C ARG A 80 -1.06 -9.96 -5.71
N THR A 81 -1.50 -11.10 -6.21
CA THR A 81 -2.67 -11.82 -5.68
C THR A 81 -2.46 -12.23 -4.23
N PHE A 82 -1.24 -12.61 -3.86
CA PHE A 82 -0.89 -13.10 -2.53
C PHE A 82 -0.56 -11.98 -1.54
N GLU A 83 -0.43 -10.74 -1.99
CA GLU A 83 -0.20 -9.58 -1.11
C GLU A 83 -1.29 -9.41 -0.06
N VAL A 84 -2.51 -9.88 -0.31
CA VAL A 84 -3.61 -9.82 0.67
C VAL A 84 -3.31 -10.63 1.93
N ILE A 85 -2.59 -11.75 1.79
CA ILE A 85 -2.13 -12.54 2.94
C ILE A 85 -1.11 -11.74 3.72
N THR A 86 -0.09 -11.22 3.03
CA THR A 86 0.97 -10.41 3.66
C THR A 86 0.36 -9.19 4.38
N GLN A 87 -0.54 -8.46 3.71
CA GLN A 87 -1.24 -7.31 4.29
C GLN A 87 -2.08 -7.68 5.51
N SER A 88 -2.68 -8.87 5.53
CA SER A 88 -3.45 -9.36 6.68
C SER A 88 -2.56 -9.70 7.88
N GLN A 89 -1.30 -10.09 7.66
CA GLN A 89 -0.33 -10.39 8.73
C GLN A 89 0.40 -9.12 9.22
N GLY A 90 0.46 -8.10 8.38
CA GLY A 90 1.10 -6.82 8.68
C GLY A 90 1.92 -6.32 7.51
N ILE A 91 1.97 -4.99 7.34
CA ILE A 91 2.76 -4.40 6.26
C ILE A 91 4.25 -4.50 6.62
N PRO A 92 5.10 -5.12 5.77
CA PRO A 92 6.52 -5.24 6.07
C PRO A 92 7.17 -3.87 6.16
N ARG A 93 8.21 -3.75 6.99
CA ARG A 93 8.98 -2.50 7.05
C ARG A 93 9.77 -2.34 5.75
N ARG A 94 10.09 -1.09 5.41
CA ARG A 94 10.82 -0.75 4.18
C ARG A 94 12.16 -1.47 3.99
N HIS A 95 12.80 -1.88 5.09
CA HIS A 95 14.09 -2.59 5.08
C HIS A 95 13.98 -4.10 5.23
N GLU A 96 12.76 -4.63 5.32
CA GLU A 96 12.51 -6.05 5.46
C GLU A 96 12.28 -6.69 4.09
N LEU A 97 12.64 -7.97 3.97
CA LEU A 97 12.35 -8.77 2.79
C LEU A 97 10.84 -9.01 2.70
N ASP A 98 10.26 -8.76 1.53
CA ASP A 98 8.83 -9.04 1.29
C ASP A 98 8.62 -10.58 1.26
N PRO A 99 7.79 -11.16 2.15
CA PRO A 99 7.50 -12.59 2.13
C PRO A 99 6.54 -12.99 1.00
N THR A 100 5.90 -12.04 0.32
CA THR A 100 4.86 -12.31 -0.69
C THR A 100 5.32 -13.23 -1.83
N PRO A 101 6.54 -13.10 -2.40
CA PRO A 101 7.02 -14.02 -3.44
C PRO A 101 7.15 -15.47 -2.93
N MET A 102 7.58 -15.65 -1.68
CA MET A 102 7.67 -16.99 -1.08
C MET A 102 6.28 -17.59 -0.89
N ILE A 103 5.34 -16.79 -0.38
CA ILE A 103 3.93 -17.19 -0.22
C ILE A 103 3.31 -17.56 -1.57
N ALA A 104 3.59 -16.79 -2.63
CA ALA A 104 3.02 -17.03 -3.96
C ALA A 104 3.39 -18.40 -4.55
N ILE A 105 4.54 -18.97 -4.15
CA ILE A 105 4.99 -20.30 -4.60
C ILE A 105 4.50 -21.37 -3.62
N MET A 106 4.69 -21.16 -2.32
CA MET A 106 4.35 -22.15 -1.30
C MET A 106 2.84 -22.37 -1.18
N TRP A 107 2.05 -21.30 -1.30
CA TRP A 107 0.61 -21.35 -1.08
C TRP A 107 -0.11 -22.29 -2.06
N PRO A 108 0.07 -22.18 -3.40
CA PRO A 108 -0.54 -23.14 -4.32
C PRO A 108 -0.08 -24.58 -4.05
N ILE A 109 1.21 -24.81 -3.76
CA ILE A 109 1.74 -26.16 -3.54
C ILE A 109 1.08 -26.82 -2.33
N PHE A 110 1.11 -26.16 -1.17
CA PHE A 110 0.52 -26.72 0.04
C PHE A 110 -1.00 -26.87 -0.09
N TYR A 111 -1.68 -25.88 -0.66
CA TYR A 111 -3.13 -25.97 -0.84
C TYR A 111 -3.53 -27.11 -1.79
N GLY A 112 -2.76 -27.30 -2.87
CA GLY A 112 -2.98 -28.37 -3.84
C GLY A 112 -2.83 -29.76 -3.23
N ILE A 113 -1.85 -29.96 -2.33
CA ILE A 113 -1.63 -31.24 -1.64
C ILE A 113 -2.68 -31.47 -0.54
N MET A 114 -3.02 -30.43 0.23
CA MET A 114 -3.91 -30.57 1.39
C MET A 114 -5.38 -30.78 1.01
N PHE A 115 -5.81 -30.26 -0.13
CA PHE A 115 -7.23 -30.21 -0.52
C PHE A 115 -7.47 -30.93 -1.86
N ALA A 116 -6.60 -31.90 -2.20
CA ALA A 116 -6.47 -32.57 -3.51
C ALA A 116 -7.74 -33.29 -3.99
N ASP A 117 -8.77 -32.52 -4.32
CA ASP A 117 -10.08 -32.95 -4.76
C ASP A 117 -10.47 -32.11 -5.99
N LEU A 118 -10.71 -32.79 -7.11
CA LEU A 118 -11.01 -32.16 -8.39
C LEU A 118 -12.34 -31.38 -8.36
N ALA A 119 -13.39 -31.96 -7.80
CA ALA A 119 -14.73 -31.38 -7.80
C ALA A 119 -14.79 -30.15 -6.89
N HIS A 120 -14.27 -30.26 -5.67
CA HIS A 120 -14.24 -29.15 -4.72
C HIS A 120 -13.28 -28.04 -5.17
N GLY A 121 -12.13 -28.40 -5.73
CA GLY A 121 -11.18 -27.44 -6.30
C GLY A 121 -11.77 -26.61 -7.44
N LEU A 122 -12.50 -27.26 -8.36
CA LEU A 122 -13.15 -26.58 -9.49
C LEU A 122 -14.32 -25.69 -9.04
N LEU A 123 -15.08 -26.13 -8.03
CA LEU A 123 -16.13 -25.33 -7.40
C LEU A 123 -15.54 -24.07 -6.73
N LEU A 124 -14.47 -24.23 -5.94
CA LEU A 124 -13.71 -23.12 -5.34
C LEU A 124 -13.17 -22.16 -6.41
N MET A 125 -12.65 -22.69 -7.51
CA MET A 125 -12.15 -21.87 -8.62
C MET A 125 -13.27 -21.01 -9.23
N CYS A 126 -14.44 -21.61 -9.47
CA CYS A 126 -15.60 -20.92 -10.03
C CYS A 126 -16.12 -19.82 -9.09
N PHE A 127 -16.26 -20.12 -7.79
CA PHE A 127 -16.66 -19.14 -6.78
C PHE A 127 -15.64 -18.00 -6.68
N GLY A 128 -14.34 -18.30 -6.64
CA GLY A 128 -13.28 -17.30 -6.60
C GLY A 128 -13.30 -16.37 -7.83
N LEU A 129 -13.54 -16.91 -9.02
CA LEU A 129 -13.71 -16.13 -10.25
C LEU A 129 -14.95 -15.23 -10.19
N LEU A 130 -16.07 -15.73 -9.69
CA LEU A 130 -17.29 -14.95 -9.51
C LEU A 130 -17.04 -13.76 -8.56
N PHE A 131 -16.38 -13.99 -7.43
CA PHE A 131 -15.98 -12.93 -6.50
C PHE A 131 -14.97 -11.95 -7.11
N LYS A 132 -14.08 -12.42 -7.99
CA LYS A 132 -13.15 -11.54 -8.72
C LYS A 132 -13.90 -10.59 -9.66
N PHE A 133 -14.92 -11.08 -10.37
CA PHE A 133 -15.70 -10.28 -11.33
C PHE A 133 -16.70 -9.34 -10.65
N LYS A 134 -17.33 -9.76 -9.54
CA LYS A 134 -18.28 -8.92 -8.78
C LYS A 134 -17.62 -8.03 -7.74
N GLY A 135 -16.49 -8.44 -7.18
CA GLY A 135 -15.79 -7.73 -6.13
C GLY A 135 -14.95 -6.57 -6.66
N GLN A 136 -14.88 -5.48 -5.90
CA GLN A 136 -13.99 -4.36 -6.18
C GLN A 136 -12.80 -4.33 -5.20
N GLY A 137 -11.63 -3.90 -5.69
CA GLY A 137 -10.44 -3.68 -4.86
C GLY A 137 -9.94 -4.94 -4.14
N THR A 138 -9.91 -4.90 -2.81
CA THR A 138 -9.41 -5.97 -1.94
C THR A 138 -10.22 -7.26 -2.08
N LEU A 139 -11.54 -7.18 -2.22
CA LEU A 139 -12.39 -8.36 -2.36
C LEU A 139 -12.09 -9.13 -3.65
N SER A 140 -11.78 -8.41 -4.74
CA SER A 140 -11.37 -9.03 -6.01
C SER A 140 -10.04 -9.79 -5.88
N ARG A 141 -9.11 -9.28 -5.06
CA ARG A 141 -7.83 -9.96 -4.79
C ARG A 141 -8.02 -11.22 -3.96
N TRP A 142 -8.87 -11.19 -2.93
CA TRP A 142 -9.27 -12.39 -2.19
C TRP A 142 -9.96 -13.42 -3.09
N GLY A 143 -10.87 -12.98 -3.96
CA GLY A 143 -11.49 -13.86 -4.96
C GLY A 143 -10.46 -14.49 -5.90
N MET A 144 -9.48 -13.72 -6.38
CA MET A 144 -8.40 -14.23 -7.22
C MET A 144 -7.48 -15.21 -6.49
N LEU A 145 -7.25 -15.03 -5.19
CA LEU A 145 -6.51 -15.96 -4.35
C LEU A 145 -7.26 -17.29 -4.21
N ILE A 146 -8.55 -17.24 -3.90
CA ILE A 146 -9.43 -18.41 -3.83
C ILE A 146 -9.47 -19.15 -5.17
N ALA A 147 -9.50 -18.39 -6.28
CA ALA A 147 -9.48 -18.98 -7.62
C ALA A 147 -8.15 -19.72 -7.89
N MET A 148 -7.01 -19.14 -7.52
CA MET A 148 -5.70 -19.78 -7.67
C MET A 148 -5.54 -20.99 -6.75
N SER A 149 -6.07 -20.94 -5.54
CA SER A 149 -6.05 -22.08 -4.61
C SER A 149 -6.94 -23.22 -5.11
N GLY A 150 -8.16 -22.92 -5.57
CA GLY A 150 -9.07 -23.90 -6.19
C GLY A 150 -8.47 -24.55 -7.44
N GLY A 151 -7.80 -23.77 -8.30
CA GLY A 151 -7.07 -24.30 -9.45
C GLY A 151 -5.94 -25.24 -9.04
N SER A 152 -5.21 -24.93 -7.96
CA SER A 152 -4.16 -25.80 -7.45
C SER A 152 -4.71 -27.10 -6.85
N ALA A 153 -5.82 -27.03 -6.11
CA ALA A 153 -6.53 -28.20 -5.58
C ALA A 153 -7.05 -29.11 -6.69
N ALA A 154 -7.61 -28.53 -7.76
CA ALA A 154 -8.06 -29.30 -8.91
C ALA A 154 -6.91 -30.04 -9.62
N VAL A 155 -5.74 -29.39 -9.75
CA VAL A 155 -4.54 -30.03 -10.28
C VAL A 155 -4.06 -31.16 -9.35
N GLY A 156 -4.06 -30.94 -8.03
CA GLY A 156 -3.73 -31.97 -7.04
C GLY A 156 -4.67 -33.18 -7.06
N GLY A 157 -5.98 -32.94 -7.18
CA GLY A 157 -6.99 -34.00 -7.31
C GLY A 157 -6.81 -34.82 -8.59
N LEU A 158 -6.52 -34.15 -9.71
CA LEU A 158 -6.18 -34.82 -10.97
C LEU A 158 -4.98 -35.77 -10.83
N PHE A 159 -3.95 -35.38 -10.07
CA PHE A 159 -2.79 -36.24 -9.80
C PHE A 159 -3.10 -37.41 -8.86
N THR A 160 -4.07 -37.22 -7.96
CA THR A 160 -4.47 -38.23 -6.95
C THR A 160 -5.48 -39.22 -7.52
N GLY A 161 -6.17 -38.86 -8.61
CA GLY A 161 -7.13 -39.72 -9.30
C GLY A 161 -8.56 -39.65 -8.76
N GLU A 162 -8.86 -38.61 -7.97
CA GLU A 162 -10.20 -38.29 -7.43
C GLU A 162 -10.78 -37.03 -8.09
#